data_AF-D1AWE7-F1
#
_entry.id   AF-D1AWE7-F1
#
_cell.length_a   1.000
_cell.length_b   1.000
_cell.length_c   1.000
_cell.angle_alpha   90.00
_cell.angle_beta   90.00
_cell.angle_gamma   90.00
#
_symmetry.space_group_name_H-M   'P 1'
#
loop_
_entity.id
_entity.type
_entity.pdbx_description
1 polymer ?
#
loop_
_entity_poly.entity_id
_entity_poly.type
_entity_poly.pdbx_seq_one_letter_code
_entity_poly.pdbx_strand_id
1 'polypeptide(L)'
;MYITKGESIKGYEVSTETNGSVYNMDYKKLNPIGTSPVGLLNSALVGCIIMVIRSYFSIMGMDVKVEAISKLDGMNIEMDIKLDIEVSEAEIQRILAYVEEKCTVHKMISKEVKIIKNIRGI
;
A
#
# COMPACT_ATOMS: atom_id res chain seq x y z
N MET A 1 -5.71 15.36 10.97
CA MET A 1 -4.43 15.97 10.57
C MET A 1 -3.31 15.07 11.06
N TYR A 2 -2.37 14.68 10.20
CA TYR A 2 -1.19 13.91 10.60
C TYR A 2 -0.01 14.86 10.75
N ILE A 3 0.76 14.74 11.83
CA ILE A 3 2.01 15.49 12.02
C ILE A 3 3.14 14.47 11.97
N THR A 4 4.04 14.65 11.02
CA THR A 4 5.22 13.80 10.84
C THR A 4 6.47 14.62 11.12
N LYS A 5 7.35 14.09 11.97
CA LYS A 5 8.70 14.64 12.20
C LYS A 5 9.70 13.73 11.51
N GLY A 6 10.83 14.30 11.07
CA GLY A 6 11.91 13.54 10.46
C GLY A 6 13.27 14.13 10.80
N GLU A 7 14.26 13.26 10.94
CA GLU A 7 15.65 13.63 11.21
C GLU A 7 16.63 12.75 10.43
N SER A 8 17.74 13.35 10.02
CA SER A 8 18.89 12.61 9.49
C SER A 8 19.70 12.02 10.63
N ILE A 9 20.09 10.75 10.52
CA ILE A 9 20.91 10.08 11.54
C ILE A 9 22.38 10.11 11.13
N LYS A 10 22.76 9.34 10.10
CA LYS A 10 24.13 9.24 9.59
C LYS A 10 24.12 8.86 8.11
N GLY A 11 24.88 9.58 7.30
CA GLY A 11 24.91 9.33 5.86
C GLY A 11 23.53 9.56 5.24
N TYR A 12 22.93 8.52 4.65
CA TYR A 12 21.59 8.56 4.04
C TYR A 12 20.49 7.96 4.93
N GLU A 13 20.81 7.66 6.19
CA GLU A 13 19.82 7.14 7.15
C GLU A 13 18.91 8.26 7.65
N VAL A 14 17.60 7.99 7.62
CA VAL A 14 16.56 8.90 8.08
C VAL A 14 15.61 8.15 9.02
N SER A 15 15.23 8.79 10.11
CA SER A 15 14.12 8.35 10.96
C SER A 15 12.96 9.33 10.83
N THR A 16 11.74 8.81 10.76
CA THR A 16 10.52 9.62 10.80
C THR A 16 9.57 9.08 11.86
N GLU A 17 8.84 9.99 12.52
CA GLU A 17 7.83 9.63 13.51
C GLU A 17 6.49 10.25 13.11
N THR A 18 5.44 9.43 13.09
CA THR A 18 4.05 9.87 12.93
C THR A 18 3.18 9.17 13.97
N ASN A 19 2.45 9.93 14.79
CA ASN A 19 1.57 9.39 15.83
C ASN A 19 2.25 8.35 16.74
N GLY A 20 3.49 8.60 17.16
CA GLY A 20 4.27 7.67 17.99
C GLY A 20 4.81 6.44 17.27
N SER A 21 4.56 6.29 15.97
CA SER A 21 5.13 5.21 15.14
C SER A 21 6.38 5.69 14.43
N VAL A 22 7.47 4.93 14.56
CA VAL A 22 8.77 5.25 13.96
C VAL A 22 8.99 4.43 12.69
N TYR A 23 9.44 5.11 11.63
CA TYR A 23 9.80 4.50 10.35
C TYR A 23 11.22 4.91 9.97
N ASN A 24 12.10 3.92 9.91
CA ASN A 24 13.48 4.10 9.46
C ASN A 24 13.58 3.89 7.95
N MET A 25 14.42 4.70 7.30
CA MET A 25 14.68 4.63 5.88
C MET A 25 16.15 4.75 5.55
N ASP A 26 16.57 4.08 4.47
CA ASP A 26 17.93 4.14 3.91
C ASP A 26 17.87 3.83 2.39
N TYR A 27 18.80 4.37 1.63
CA TYR A 27 18.87 4.24 0.17
C TYR A 27 20.01 3.33 -0.32
N LYS A 28 21.03 2.98 0.48
CA LYS A 28 22.28 2.45 -0.10
C LYS A 28 23.09 1.42 0.70
N LYS A 29 22.53 0.75 1.71
CA LYS A 29 23.28 -0.24 2.50
C LYS A 29 22.97 -1.69 2.16
N LEU A 30 24.01 -2.53 2.24
CA LEU A 30 23.90 -3.99 2.21
C LEU A 30 23.01 -4.49 3.38
N ASN A 31 23.09 -3.82 4.52
CA ASN A 31 22.25 -4.03 5.71
C ASN A 31 21.58 -2.70 6.08
N PRO A 32 20.42 -2.36 5.47
CA PRO A 32 19.77 -1.09 5.72
C PRO A 32 18.98 -1.12 7.04
N ILE A 33 18.87 0.02 7.73
CA ILE A 33 18.08 0.16 8.97
C ILE A 33 16.56 0.15 8.73
N GLY A 34 16.15 0.13 7.47
CA GLY A 34 14.78 0.16 6.99
C GLY A 34 14.75 0.06 5.46
N THR A 35 13.63 0.42 4.85
CA THR A 35 13.51 0.44 3.37
C THR A 35 13.78 1.83 2.82
N SER A 36 13.90 2.00 1.50
CA SER A 36 14.00 3.33 0.91
C SER A 36 12.69 4.12 1.07
N PRO A 37 12.68 5.46 0.93
CA PRO A 37 11.44 6.23 0.94
C PRO A 37 10.40 5.72 -0.08
N VAL A 38 10.86 5.27 -1.25
CA VAL A 38 9.99 4.67 -2.27
C VAL A 38 9.47 3.31 -1.81
N GLY A 39 10.30 2.50 -1.14
CA GLY A 39 9.85 1.26 -0.53
C GLY A 39 8.79 1.48 0.54
N LEU A 40 8.97 2.50 1.39
CA LEU A 40 8.00 2.84 2.44
C LEU A 40 6.69 3.35 1.84
N LEU A 41 6.76 4.17 0.78
CA LEU A 41 5.59 4.60 0.02
C LEU A 41 4.83 3.40 -0.58
N ASN A 42 5.55 2.45 -1.18
CA ASN A 42 4.94 1.23 -1.72
C ASN A 42 4.27 0.39 -0.61
N SER A 43 4.91 0.26 0.55
CA SER A 43 4.32 -0.40 1.72
C SER A 43 3.04 0.31 2.20
N ALA A 44 3.04 1.65 2.25
CA ALA A 44 1.86 2.44 2.62
C ALA A 44 0.72 2.26 1.60
N LEU A 45 1.02 2.20 0.31
CA LEU A 45 0.04 1.93 -0.74
C LEU A 45 -0.58 0.54 -0.58
N VAL A 46 0.24 -0.50 -0.41
CA VAL A 46 -0.22 -1.87 -0.17
C VAL A 46 -1.13 -1.94 1.06
N GLY A 47 -0.70 -1.34 2.17
CA GLY A 47 -1.49 -1.27 3.41
C GLY A 47 -2.83 -0.57 3.20
N CYS A 48 -2.84 0.58 2.54
CA CYS A 48 -4.06 1.32 2.22
C CYS A 48 -5.04 0.49 1.39
N ILE A 49 -4.56 -0.19 0.34
CA ILE A 49 -5.41 -1.01 -0.53
C ILE A 49 -5.98 -2.20 0.25
N ILE A 50 -5.16 -2.93 1.01
CA ILE A 50 -5.63 -4.04 1.85
C ILE A 50 -6.72 -3.58 2.81
N MET A 51 -6.50 -2.47 3.52
CA MET A 51 -7.48 -1.94 4.48
C MET A 51 -8.80 -1.56 3.80
N VAL A 52 -8.74 -0.96 2.60
CA VAL A 52 -9.93 -0.58 1.84
C VAL A 52 -10.69 -1.79 1.32
N ILE A 53 -10.01 -2.81 0.79
CA ILE A 53 -10.67 -4.06 0.36
C ILE A 53 -11.32 -4.76 1.55
N ARG A 54 -10.63 -4.86 2.69
CA ARG A 54 -11.24 -5.42 3.91
C ARG A 54 -12.45 -4.61 4.37
N SER A 55 -12.39 -3.28 4.30
CA SER A 55 -13.53 -2.41 4.62
C SER A 55 -14.72 -2.65 3.69
N TYR A 56 -14.49 -2.88 2.40
CA TYR A 56 -15.53 -3.18 1.43
C TYR A 56 -16.34 -4.42 1.85
N PHE A 57 -15.66 -5.51 2.22
CA PHE A 57 -16.32 -6.73 2.70
C PHE A 57 -16.91 -6.59 4.11
N SER A 58 -16.26 -5.83 4.98
CA SER A 58 -16.74 -5.58 6.34
C SER A 58 -18.10 -4.88 6.38
N ILE A 59 -18.40 -4.00 5.41
CA ILE A 59 -19.73 -3.37 5.26
C ILE A 59 -20.83 -4.42 5.02
N MET A 60 -20.48 -5.54 4.39
CA MET A 60 -21.38 -6.67 4.14
C MET A 60 -21.39 -7.70 5.30
N GLY A 61 -20.69 -7.42 6.40
CA GLY A 61 -20.58 -8.33 7.54
C GLY A 61 -19.62 -9.51 7.30
N MET A 62 -18.73 -9.42 6.32
CA MET A 62 -17.76 -10.46 5.99
C MET A 62 -16.35 -10.07 6.46
N ASP A 63 -15.65 -11.01 7.11
CA ASP A 63 -14.21 -10.88 7.38
C ASP A 63 -13.43 -11.67 6.33
N VAL A 64 -12.85 -10.95 5.37
CA VAL A 64 -12.09 -11.51 4.24
C VAL A 64 -10.61 -11.27 4.48
N LYS A 65 -9.79 -12.32 4.34
CA LYS A 65 -8.34 -12.21 4.35
C LYS A 65 -7.86 -11.73 2.99
N VAL A 66 -7.02 -10.70 3.00
CA VAL A 66 -6.44 -10.11 1.79
C VAL A 66 -4.92 -10.22 1.88
N GLU A 67 -4.32 -10.84 0.86
CA GLU A 67 -2.87 -10.89 0.67
C GLU A 67 -2.53 -10.11 -0.59
N ALA A 68 -1.50 -9.25 -0.53
CA ALA A 68 -1.08 -8.48 -1.69
C ALA A 68 0.44 -8.50 -1.84
N ILE A 69 0.90 -8.76 -3.06
CA ILE A 69 2.31 -8.65 -3.45
C ILE A 69 2.42 -7.50 -4.44
N SER A 70 3.28 -6.52 -4.13
CA SER A 70 3.52 -5.36 -4.98
C SER A 70 4.94 -5.37 -5.55
N LYS A 71 5.06 -5.13 -6.85
CA LYS A 71 6.32 -4.92 -7.56
C LYS A 71 6.35 -3.49 -8.06
N LEU A 72 7.45 -2.79 -7.78
CA LEU A 72 7.67 -1.42 -8.24
C LEU A 72 8.88 -1.41 -9.18
N ASP A 73 8.66 -0.92 -10.40
CA ASP A 73 9.70 -0.69 -11.41
C ASP A 73 9.54 0.72 -12.00
N GLY A 74 10.48 1.60 -11.64
CA GLY A 74 10.38 3.03 -11.92
C GLY A 74 9.07 3.63 -11.37
N MET A 75 8.23 4.14 -12.27
CA MET A 75 6.92 4.74 -11.97
C MET A 75 5.75 3.79 -12.21
N ASN A 76 6.01 2.48 -12.33
CA ASN A 76 5.00 1.45 -12.50
C ASN A 76 4.92 0.57 -11.25
N ILE A 77 3.70 0.40 -10.76
CA ILE A 77 3.39 -0.50 -9.65
C ILE A 77 2.42 -1.56 -10.17
N GLU A 78 2.82 -2.82 -10.03
CA GLU A 78 1.97 -3.98 -10.30
C GLU A 78 1.68 -4.72 -9.00
N MET A 79 0.40 -4.96 -8.72
CA MET A 79 -0.05 -5.61 -7.50
C MET A 79 -0.87 -6.87 -7.83
N ASP A 80 -0.45 -8.03 -7.31
CA ASP A 80 -1.27 -9.25 -7.25
C ASP A 80 -1.97 -9.29 -5.90
N ILE A 81 -3.30 -9.36 -5.90
CA ILE A 81 -4.15 -9.32 -4.72
C ILE A 81 -4.98 -10.59 -4.69
N LYS A 82 -4.79 -11.38 -3.63
CA LYS A 82 -5.51 -12.62 -3.38
C LYS A 82 -6.50 -12.43 -2.24
N LEU A 83 -7.74 -12.83 -2.49
CA LEU A 83 -8.81 -12.94 -1.51
C LEU A 83 -9.00 -14.42 -1.14
N ASP A 84 -9.36 -14.70 0.12
CA ASP A 84 -9.64 -16.06 0.59
C ASP A 84 -11.09 -16.52 0.35
N ILE A 85 -11.78 -15.87 -0.58
CA ILE A 85 -13.15 -16.15 -0.99
C ILE A 85 -13.25 -16.22 -2.51
N GLU A 86 -14.29 -16.87 -3.02
CA GLU A 86 -14.65 -16.76 -4.43
C GLU A 86 -15.14 -15.33 -4.73
N VAL A 87 -14.67 -14.77 -5.85
CA VAL A 87 -15.14 -13.47 -6.33
C VAL A 87 -15.44 -13.54 -7.83
N SER A 88 -16.60 -13.03 -8.21
CA SER A 88 -16.96 -12.89 -9.62
C SER A 88 -16.20 -11.71 -10.26
N GLU A 89 -16.08 -11.73 -11.58
CA GLU A 89 -15.50 -10.61 -12.33
C GLU A 89 -16.25 -9.29 -12.05
N ALA A 90 -17.57 -9.34 -11.95
CA ALA A 90 -18.37 -8.16 -11.63
C ALA A 90 -18.06 -7.61 -10.22
N GLU A 91 -17.76 -8.49 -9.27
CA GLU A 91 -17.35 -8.10 -7.92
C GLU A 91 -15.94 -7.49 -7.92
N ILE A 92 -15.02 -8.07 -8.68
CA ILE A 92 -13.67 -7.52 -8.87
C ILE A 92 -13.74 -6.08 -9.37
N GLN A 93 -14.57 -5.80 -10.39
CA GLN A 93 -14.72 -4.44 -10.92
C GLN A 93 -15.29 -3.46 -9.87
N ARG A 94 -16.22 -3.91 -9.02
CA ARG A 94 -16.74 -3.10 -7.90
C ARG A 94 -15.66 -2.81 -6.87
N ILE A 95 -14.84 -3.80 -6.51
CA ILE A 95 -13.73 -3.64 -5.57
C ILE A 95 -12.70 -2.65 -6.13
N LEU A 96 -12.35 -2.77 -7.41
CA LEU A 96 -11.40 -1.86 -8.07
C LEU A 96 -11.89 -0.41 -8.01
N ALA A 97 -13.15 -0.16 -8.40
CA ALA A 97 -13.75 1.16 -8.31
C ALA A 97 -13.77 1.69 -6.86
N TYR A 98 -14.11 0.83 -5.90
CA TYR A 98 -14.11 1.19 -4.49
C TYR A 98 -12.71 1.55 -3.98
N VAL A 99 -11.67 0.83 -4.40
CA VAL A 99 -10.27 1.14 -4.08
C VAL A 99 -9.86 2.50 -4.64
N GLU A 100 -10.20 2.79 -5.90
CA GLU A 100 -9.92 4.10 -6.51
C GLU A 100 -10.64 5.23 -5.76
N GLU A 101 -11.87 4.98 -5.30
CA GLU A 101 -12.67 5.96 -4.58
C GLU A 101 -12.24 6.15 -3.12
N LYS A 102 -11.72 5.13 -2.43
CA LYS A 102 -11.49 5.20 -0.98
C LYS A 102 -10.03 5.19 -0.54
N CYS A 103 -9.10 4.62 -1.32
CA CYS A 103 -7.70 4.59 -0.90
C CYS A 103 -7.03 5.95 -1.13
N THR A 104 -6.83 6.72 -0.06
CA THR A 104 -6.20 8.04 -0.10
C THR A 104 -4.77 7.98 -0.66
N VAL A 105 -3.99 6.96 -0.29
CA VAL A 105 -2.61 6.81 -0.81
C VAL A 105 -2.62 6.61 -2.33
N HIS A 106 -3.53 5.79 -2.85
CA HIS A 106 -3.71 5.61 -4.29
C HIS A 106 -4.02 6.95 -4.96
N LYS A 107 -5.01 7.71 -4.46
CA LYS A 107 -5.40 9.02 -5.02
C LYS A 107 -4.27 10.03 -5.01
N MET A 108 -3.39 10.00 -4.01
CA MET A 108 -2.28 10.94 -3.90
C MET A 108 -1.24 10.73 -5.00
N ILE A 109 -1.06 9.51 -5.50
CA ILE A 109 0.05 9.17 -6.41
C ILE A 109 -0.41 8.76 -7.81
N SER A 110 -1.67 8.36 -8.01
CA SER A 110 -2.16 7.75 -9.26
C SER A 110 -2.18 8.69 -10.47
N LYS A 111 -1.98 9.99 -10.26
CA LYS A 111 -1.84 10.97 -11.36
C LYS A 111 -0.51 10.81 -12.11
N GLU A 112 0.53 10.34 -11.45
CA GLU A 112 1.88 10.25 -12.00
C GLU A 112 2.43 8.81 -12.00
N VAL A 113 1.89 7.96 -11.14
CA VAL A 113 2.30 6.56 -10.98
C VAL A 113 1.25 5.66 -11.61
N LYS A 114 1.66 4.80 -12.55
CA LYS A 114 0.79 3.76 -13.10
C LYS A 114 0.63 2.65 -12.08
N ILE A 115 -0.60 2.36 -11.66
CA ILE A 115 -0.89 1.33 -10.66
C ILE A 115 -1.86 0.30 -11.25
N ILE A 116 -1.35 -0.90 -11.50
CA ILE A 116 -2.12 -2.05 -11.99
C ILE A 116 -2.43 -2.96 -10.81
N LYS A 117 -3.70 -3.35 -10.66
CA LYS A 117 -4.18 -4.20 -9.58
C LYS A 117 -4.86 -5.42 -10.18
N ASN A 118 -4.32 -6.60 -9.92
CA ASN A 118 -4.87 -7.86 -10.37
C ASN A 118 -5.48 -8.57 -9.15
N ILE A 119 -6.82 -8.63 -9.09
CA ILE A 119 -7.54 -9.25 -7.97
C ILE A 119 -8.00 -10.65 -8.39
N ARG A 120 -7.85 -11.62 -7.50
CA ARG A 120 -8.37 -12.98 -7.68
C ARG A 120 -8.88 -13.58 -6.37
N GLY A 121 -9.91 -14.40 -6.49
CA GLY A 121 -10.40 -15.25 -5.41
C GLY A 121 -9.64 -16.58 -5.32
N ILE A 122 -10.12 -17.45 -4.42
CA ILE A 122 -9.76 -18.87 -4.40
C ILE A 122 -10.52 -19.67 -5.46
#